data_AF-A0A078HRF0-F1
#
_entry.id   AF-A0A078HRF0-F1
#
_cell.length_a   1.000
_cell.length_b   1.000
_cell.length_c   1.000
_cell.angle_alpha   90.00
_cell.angle_beta   90.00
_cell.angle_gamma   90.00
#
_symmetry.space_group_name_H-M   'P 1'
#
loop_
_entity.id
_entity.type
_entity.pdbx_description
1 polymer ?
#
loop_
_entity_poly.entity_id
_entity_poly.type
_entity_poly.pdbx_seq_one_letter_code
_entity_poly.pdbx_strand_id
1 'polypeptide(L)'
;MYSFVKATDFFTILFFLATATVAISFNTSELDVLERARASVVEARTRFGSMATVEATNEVARSYYSLGLSDCEKLYDESEARLSNLVVAHENFTVEDVRTWLSGVLANHHTCLDGLDQSRQGDKPLVHSNITVVLGEALAFYKKTRGHLKKRRPNHAPTRQHHATTRPHHGPTRPNHGPARPYHGPARPNQSGGMLVSWNPTGSRADFVVAKDGSATHRSISEALAAVSRMGKSRTNRVIIYIKAGVYNEKIEIDRHMKNIMLVGDGMDRTIITNNRNVPDGSSTYGSATFGVSGDGFWARDMTFENTAGPHKHQAVALRVNSDLSVFYRCSFRGYQDTLFTHSLRQFYRDCHIYGTIDFIFGDASAVFQNCDIFVRRPMDHQGNMITAQGRDNPHENTGISIQNSRVRASPEFEAVKGQFKSYLGRPWKKYSRTVFLKTDLDGLIDPRGWREWRGDFALSTLYYGEFMNTGSGAGTSRRVSWPGFHVLHGADEASPFTVSRFIQGDSWIPITGVPFSAGV
;
A
#
# COMPACT_ATOMS: atom_id res chain seq x y z
N MET A 1 -14.16 -77.52 42.66
CA MET A 1 -14.82 -78.47 41.74
C MET A 1 -15.97 -77.74 41.04
N TYR A 2 -15.65 -77.04 39.95
CA TYR A 2 -16.49 -76.80 38.78
C TYR A 2 -15.52 -76.37 37.67
N SER A 3 -15.40 -77.24 36.66
CA SER A 3 -14.46 -77.14 35.54
C SER A 3 -15.09 -76.41 34.34
N PHE A 4 -14.34 -75.46 33.78
CA PHE A 4 -13.81 -75.44 32.39
C PHE A 4 -14.58 -76.20 31.27
N VAL A 5 -14.92 -75.55 30.14
CA VAL A 5 -14.13 -75.39 28.86
C VAL A 5 -15.07 -74.96 27.70
N LYS A 6 -14.65 -73.96 26.89
CA LYS A 6 -14.53 -73.91 25.40
C LYS A 6 -14.72 -72.47 24.91
N ALA A 7 -13.69 -71.71 24.51
CA ALA A 7 -12.66 -71.84 23.46
C ALA A 7 -13.11 -71.37 22.07
N THR A 8 -12.12 -70.85 21.31
CA THR A 8 -12.11 -70.27 19.94
C THR A 8 -12.42 -68.77 19.88
N ASP A 9 -11.70 -67.91 19.17
CA ASP A 9 -10.41 -67.93 18.46
C ASP A 9 -10.20 -66.46 18.03
N PHE A 10 -9.07 -65.81 18.32
CA PHE A 10 -8.69 -64.61 17.57
C PHE A 10 -7.18 -64.60 17.36
N PHE A 11 -6.83 -65.00 16.13
CA PHE A 11 -5.49 -64.99 15.57
C PHE A 11 -4.96 -63.57 15.41
N THR A 12 -3.69 -63.46 15.76
CA THR A 12 -2.76 -62.37 15.48
C THR A 12 -2.56 -62.26 13.96
N ILE A 13 -2.89 -61.12 13.37
CA ILE A 13 -2.37 -60.74 12.04
C ILE A 13 -1.70 -59.37 12.14
N LEU A 14 -0.40 -59.43 11.89
CA LEU A 14 0.54 -58.36 11.67
C LEU A 14 0.09 -57.53 10.45
N PHE A 15 -0.16 -56.23 10.63
CA PHE A 15 -0.13 -55.26 9.53
C PHE A 15 0.65 -54.03 9.98
N PHE A 16 1.93 -54.00 9.59
CA PHE A 16 2.73 -52.78 9.57
C PHE A 16 2.14 -51.85 8.50
N LEU A 17 1.27 -50.93 8.90
CA LEU A 17 1.05 -49.71 8.13
C LEU A 17 2.08 -48.69 8.59
N ALA A 18 3.21 -48.67 7.87
CA ALA A 18 4.13 -47.54 7.89
C ALA A 18 3.36 -46.31 7.37
N THR A 19 2.79 -45.53 8.28
CA THR A 19 2.47 -44.14 7.99
C THR A 19 3.80 -43.43 7.85
N ALA A 20 4.23 -43.21 6.62
CA ALA A 20 5.22 -42.19 6.32
C ALA A 20 4.59 -40.86 6.70
N THR A 21 4.77 -40.45 7.96
CA THR A 21 4.67 -39.06 8.35
C THR A 21 5.74 -38.35 7.53
N VAL A 22 5.31 -37.63 6.49
CA VAL A 22 6.14 -36.56 5.95
C VAL A 22 6.26 -35.57 7.10
N ALA A 23 7.33 -35.69 7.88
CA ALA A 23 7.75 -34.68 8.83
C ALA A 23 8.09 -33.44 8.02
N ILE A 24 7.10 -32.60 7.74
CA ILE A 24 7.34 -31.21 7.40
C ILE A 24 7.77 -30.59 8.73
N SER A 25 9.07 -30.46 8.96
CA SER A 25 9.56 -29.68 10.08
C SER A 25 9.25 -28.21 9.81
N PHE A 26 8.00 -27.81 10.04
CA PHE A 26 7.68 -26.40 10.21
C PHE A 26 8.38 -25.94 11.49
N ASN A 27 8.99 -24.76 11.45
CA ASN A 27 9.51 -24.13 12.65
C ASN A 27 8.28 -23.60 13.42
N THR A 28 7.75 -24.38 14.36
CA THR A 28 6.51 -24.12 15.12
C THR A 28 6.41 -22.67 15.62
N SER A 29 7.55 -22.08 15.98
CA SER A 29 7.67 -20.68 16.40
C SER A 29 7.19 -19.62 15.39
N GLU A 30 7.30 -19.84 14.07
CA GLU A 30 6.92 -18.84 13.05
C GLU A 30 5.40 -18.68 12.91
N LEU A 31 4.68 -19.81 12.89
CA LEU A 31 3.23 -19.86 12.81
C LEU A 31 2.60 -19.42 14.13
N ASP A 32 3.19 -19.79 15.26
CA ASP A 32 2.73 -19.36 16.59
C ASP A 32 2.71 -17.82 16.73
N VAL A 33 3.73 -17.15 16.18
CA VAL A 33 3.81 -15.68 16.18
C VAL A 33 2.69 -15.05 15.35
N LEU A 34 2.43 -15.61 14.15
CA LEU A 34 1.36 -15.12 13.27
C LEU A 34 -0.03 -15.40 13.84
N GLU A 35 -0.24 -16.56 14.46
CA GLU A 35 -1.51 -16.91 15.09
C GLU A 35 -1.80 -16.07 16.33
N ARG A 36 -0.79 -15.71 17.14
CA ARG A 36 -0.96 -14.73 18.22
C ARG A 36 -1.41 -13.37 17.68
N ALA A 37 -0.74 -12.86 16.65
CA ALA A 37 -1.13 -11.60 16.00
C ALA A 37 -2.56 -11.67 15.45
N ARG A 38 -2.91 -12.79 14.80
CA ARG A 38 -4.24 -13.03 14.27
C ARG A 38 -5.30 -13.06 15.37
N ALA A 39 -5.06 -13.81 16.44
CA ALA A 39 -5.99 -13.91 17.57
C ALA A 39 -6.27 -12.53 18.20
N SER A 40 -5.23 -11.72 18.42
CA SER A 40 -5.40 -10.35 18.94
C SER A 40 -6.22 -9.46 18.00
N VAL A 41 -6.05 -9.59 16.68
CA VAL A 41 -6.85 -8.86 15.68
C VAL A 41 -8.32 -9.33 15.66
N VAL A 42 -8.56 -10.64 15.75
CA VAL A 42 -9.92 -11.21 15.81
C VAL A 42 -10.65 -10.76 17.08
N GLU A 43 -9.97 -10.76 18.23
CA GLU A 43 -10.52 -10.26 19.48
C GLU A 43 -10.92 -8.79 19.36
N ALA A 44 -10.03 -7.96 18.81
CA ALA A 44 -10.28 -6.54 18.57
C ALA A 44 -11.50 -6.33 17.67
N ARG A 45 -11.53 -7.01 16.52
CA ARG A 45 -12.64 -6.98 15.56
C ARG A 45 -13.96 -7.31 16.23
N THR A 46 -13.99 -8.39 17.00
CA THR A 46 -15.21 -8.85 17.69
C THR A 46 -15.70 -7.79 18.67
N ARG A 47 -14.78 -7.19 19.44
CA ARG A 47 -15.13 -6.13 20.40
C ARG A 47 -15.64 -4.87 19.72
N PHE A 48 -14.98 -4.39 18.67
CA PHE A 48 -15.42 -3.21 17.92
C PHE A 48 -16.74 -3.45 17.18
N GLY A 49 -16.96 -4.64 16.63
CA GLY A 49 -18.24 -5.03 16.02
C GLY A 49 -19.40 -5.04 17.03
N SER A 50 -19.16 -5.56 18.24
CA SER A 50 -20.14 -5.49 19.34
C SER A 50 -20.43 -4.04 19.75
N MET A 51 -19.40 -3.18 19.86
CA MET A 51 -19.58 -1.76 20.15
C MET A 51 -20.40 -1.05 19.06
N ALA A 52 -20.09 -1.30 17.79
CA ALA A 52 -20.81 -0.73 16.65
C ALA A 52 -22.29 -1.15 16.66
N THR A 53 -22.58 -2.40 17.00
CA THR A 53 -23.94 -2.92 17.12
C THR A 53 -24.70 -2.22 18.25
N VAL A 54 -24.08 -2.07 19.43
CA VAL A 54 -24.70 -1.36 20.57
C VAL A 54 -25.00 0.09 20.22
N GLU A 55 -24.08 0.78 19.56
CA GLU A 55 -24.32 2.17 19.15
C GLU A 55 -25.39 2.31 18.08
N ALA A 56 -25.46 1.38 17.13
CA ALA A 56 -26.50 1.38 16.11
C ALA A 56 -27.92 1.26 16.69
N THR A 57 -28.08 0.66 17.89
CA THR A 57 -29.36 0.59 18.59
C THR A 57 -29.75 1.87 19.32
N ASN A 58 -28.85 2.84 19.43
CA ASN A 58 -29.10 4.11 20.08
C ASN A 58 -29.61 5.11 19.02
N GLU A 59 -30.94 5.19 18.84
CA GLU A 59 -31.62 5.93 17.75
C GLU A 59 -31.27 7.42 17.64
N VAL A 60 -30.60 8.00 18.64
CA VAL A 60 -30.38 9.45 18.76
C VAL A 60 -29.07 9.94 18.14
N ALA A 61 -28.14 9.08 17.70
CA ALA A 61 -26.96 9.56 16.97
C ALA A 61 -26.33 8.52 16.03
N ARG A 62 -26.39 8.74 14.71
CA ARG A 62 -25.24 8.42 13.83
C ARG A 62 -24.11 9.38 14.19
N SER A 63 -23.49 9.16 15.35
CA SER A 63 -22.40 9.97 15.86
C SER A 63 -21.18 9.79 14.95
N TYR A 64 -20.30 10.78 14.92
CA TYR A 64 -18.99 10.64 14.25
C TYR A 64 -18.20 9.43 14.81
N TYR A 65 -18.49 9.02 16.04
CA TYR A 65 -17.92 7.83 16.67
C TYR A 65 -18.41 6.53 16.00
N SER A 66 -19.70 6.44 15.62
CA SER A 66 -20.22 5.30 14.86
C SER A 66 -19.54 5.13 13.48
N LEU A 67 -19.13 6.23 12.85
CA LEU A 67 -18.35 6.21 11.61
C LEU A 67 -16.93 5.69 11.86
N GLY A 68 -16.28 6.16 12.93
CA GLY A 68 -14.98 5.65 13.36
C GLY A 68 -15.00 4.15 13.66
N LEU A 69 -16.06 3.66 14.31
CA LEU A 69 -16.26 2.23 14.56
C LEU A 69 -16.44 1.42 13.26
N SER A 70 -17.20 1.95 12.30
CA SER A 70 -17.37 1.31 10.99
C SER A 70 -16.05 1.22 10.22
N ASP A 71 -15.23 2.27 10.27
CA ASP A 71 -13.88 2.26 9.70
C ASP A 71 -13.01 1.21 10.41
N CYS A 72 -13.04 1.14 11.74
CA CYS A 72 -12.35 0.12 12.52
C CYS A 72 -12.74 -1.30 12.13
N GLU A 73 -14.04 -1.60 12.05
CA GLU A 73 -14.53 -2.93 11.66
C GLU A 73 -13.97 -3.35 10.30
N LYS A 74 -14.02 -2.45 9.31
CA LYS A 74 -13.46 -2.69 7.97
C LYS A 74 -11.96 -2.94 8.03
N LEU A 75 -11.21 -2.09 8.74
CA LEU A 75 -9.76 -2.19 8.87
C LEU A 75 -9.33 -3.50 9.55
N TYR A 76 -10.06 -3.98 10.56
CA TYR A 76 -9.76 -5.27 11.19
C TYR A 76 -10.22 -6.47 10.36
N ASP A 77 -11.32 -6.39 9.60
CA ASP A 77 -11.71 -7.44 8.65
C ASP A 77 -10.66 -7.62 7.53
N GLU A 78 -10.11 -6.51 7.02
CA GLU A 78 -8.99 -6.54 6.08
C GLU A 78 -7.72 -7.14 6.71
N SER A 79 -7.44 -6.78 7.97
CA SER A 79 -6.28 -7.26 8.73
C SER A 79 -6.35 -8.77 9.01
N GLU A 80 -7.50 -9.27 9.47
CA GLU A 80 -7.73 -10.69 9.74
C GLU A 80 -7.54 -11.51 8.46
N ALA A 81 -8.10 -11.05 7.34
CA ALA A 81 -7.97 -11.74 6.07
C ALA A 81 -6.51 -11.85 5.61
N ARG A 82 -5.68 -10.83 5.86
CA ARG A 82 -4.23 -10.89 5.58
C ARG A 82 -3.52 -11.87 6.49
N LEU A 83 -3.73 -11.78 7.81
CA LEU A 83 -3.09 -12.67 8.78
C LEU A 83 -3.48 -14.13 8.56
N SER A 84 -4.76 -14.40 8.28
CA SER A 84 -5.26 -15.75 7.95
C SER A 84 -4.55 -16.33 6.73
N ASN A 85 -4.35 -15.53 5.68
CA ASN A 85 -3.60 -15.95 4.51
C ASN A 85 -2.11 -16.21 4.82
N LEU A 86 -1.48 -15.40 5.68
CA LEU A 86 -0.09 -15.65 6.12
C LEU A 86 0.03 -16.97 6.87
N VAL A 87 -0.94 -17.29 7.72
CA VAL A 87 -0.97 -18.58 8.46
C VAL A 87 -1.17 -19.75 7.50
N VAL A 88 -2.21 -19.70 6.67
CA VAL A 88 -2.63 -20.83 5.82
C VAL A 88 -1.65 -21.11 4.68
N ALA A 89 -1.07 -20.07 4.11
CA ALA A 89 -0.21 -20.16 2.94
C ALA A 89 1.21 -19.64 3.21
N HIS A 90 1.70 -19.78 4.45
CA HIS A 90 2.98 -19.24 4.93
C HIS A 90 4.16 -19.51 3.98
N GLU A 91 4.28 -20.73 3.46
CA GLU A 91 5.37 -21.13 2.54
C GLU A 91 5.39 -20.34 1.20
N ASN A 92 4.29 -19.66 0.86
CA ASN A 92 4.18 -18.87 -0.36
C ASN A 92 4.68 -17.43 -0.20
N PHE A 93 4.94 -16.98 1.03
CA PHE A 93 5.35 -15.61 1.34
C PHE A 93 6.85 -15.53 1.61
N THR A 94 7.47 -14.46 1.13
CA THR A 94 8.82 -14.10 1.55
C THR A 94 8.77 -13.37 2.90
N VAL A 95 9.92 -13.28 3.58
CA VAL A 95 10.04 -12.48 4.82
C VAL A 95 9.60 -11.03 4.60
N GLU A 96 9.91 -10.45 3.44
CA GLU A 96 9.48 -9.07 3.13
C GLU A 96 7.97 -8.98 2.91
N ASP A 97 7.33 -9.98 2.30
CA ASP A 97 5.87 -10.02 2.18
C ASP A 97 5.20 -10.07 3.56
N VAL A 98 5.68 -10.97 4.44
CA VAL A 98 5.16 -11.09 5.81
C VAL A 98 5.32 -9.77 6.58
N ARG A 99 6.50 -9.13 6.49
CA ARG A 99 6.77 -7.84 7.13
C ARG A 99 5.87 -6.74 6.58
N THR A 100 5.68 -6.67 5.25
CA THR A 100 4.81 -5.68 4.63
C THR A 100 3.36 -5.85 5.09
N TRP A 101 2.86 -7.08 5.15
CA TRP A 101 1.48 -7.34 5.57
C TRP A 101 1.27 -7.10 7.07
N LEU A 102 2.23 -7.48 7.93
CA LEU A 102 2.21 -7.14 9.36
C LEU A 102 2.23 -5.62 9.59
N SER A 103 3.08 -4.89 8.84
CA SER A 103 3.12 -3.42 8.91
C SER A 103 1.77 -2.83 8.45
N GLY A 104 1.15 -3.40 7.42
CA GLY A 104 -0.18 -3.00 6.98
C GLY A 104 -1.28 -3.24 8.02
N VAL A 105 -1.20 -4.32 8.79
CA VAL A 105 -2.10 -4.58 9.93
C VAL A 105 -1.88 -3.54 11.04
N LEU A 106 -0.63 -3.18 11.33
CA LEU A 106 -0.32 -2.15 12.31
C LEU A 106 -0.83 -0.76 11.87
N ALA A 107 -0.66 -0.40 10.60
CA ALA A 107 -1.23 0.82 10.01
C ALA A 107 -2.76 0.85 10.08
N ASN A 108 -3.43 -0.28 9.81
CA ASN A 108 -4.88 -0.43 9.97
C ASN A 108 -5.30 -0.22 11.44
N HIS A 109 -4.57 -0.82 12.38
CA HIS A 109 -4.81 -0.63 13.81
C HIS A 109 -4.72 0.85 14.19
N HIS A 110 -3.63 1.54 13.84
CA HIS A 110 -3.44 2.95 14.14
C HIS A 110 -4.50 3.85 13.50
N THR A 111 -4.87 3.59 12.24
CA THR A 111 -5.89 4.39 11.55
C THR A 111 -7.27 4.23 12.20
N CYS A 112 -7.62 3.03 12.66
CA CYS A 112 -8.81 2.83 13.48
C CYS A 112 -8.75 3.72 14.74
N LEU A 113 -7.61 3.76 15.44
CA LEU A 113 -7.49 4.55 16.66
C LEU A 113 -7.57 6.05 16.38
N ASP A 114 -6.90 6.50 15.32
CA ASP A 114 -6.90 7.91 14.92
C ASP A 114 -8.32 8.36 14.52
N GLY A 115 -9.10 7.49 13.86
CA GLY A 115 -10.52 7.74 13.54
C GLY A 115 -11.41 7.86 14.79
N LEU A 116 -11.18 7.00 15.80
CA LEU A 116 -11.88 7.09 17.09
C LEU A 116 -11.44 8.34 17.89
N ASP A 117 -10.17 8.70 17.88
CA ASP A 117 -9.68 9.91 18.55
C ASP A 117 -10.28 11.18 17.92
N GLN A 118 -10.42 11.23 16.59
CA GLN A 118 -11.11 12.31 15.88
C GLN A 118 -12.59 12.44 16.29
N SER A 119 -13.21 11.36 16.74
CA SER A 119 -14.63 11.30 17.09
C SER A 119 -15.02 11.82 18.47
N ARG A 120 -14.03 12.13 19.32
CA ARG A 120 -14.21 12.68 20.68
C ARG A 120 -15.31 12.01 21.51
N GLN A 121 -15.01 10.81 22.02
CA GLN A 121 -15.48 10.38 23.34
C GLN A 121 -14.34 9.74 24.14
N GLY A 122 -13.66 10.59 24.93
CA GLY A 122 -13.35 10.30 26.34
C GLY A 122 -12.19 9.37 26.68
N ASP A 123 -12.19 8.11 26.21
CA ASP A 123 -11.22 7.12 26.68
C ASP A 123 -10.82 6.16 25.57
N LYS A 124 -9.50 6.03 25.38
CA LYS A 124 -8.88 5.04 24.51
C LYS A 124 -9.16 3.64 25.08
N PRO A 125 -10.00 2.78 24.46
CA PRO A 125 -10.24 1.44 25.00
C PRO A 125 -8.93 0.68 25.26
N LEU A 126 -8.79 0.06 26.44
CA LEU A 126 -7.61 -0.68 26.92
C LEU A 126 -6.99 -1.73 25.95
N VAL A 127 -7.65 -2.00 24.82
CA VAL A 127 -7.26 -2.93 23.75
C VAL A 127 -6.03 -2.45 22.97
N HIS A 128 -5.71 -1.15 22.95
CA HIS A 128 -4.69 -0.59 22.06
C HIS A 128 -3.26 -1.08 22.33
N SER A 129 -2.87 -1.21 23.60
CA SER A 129 -1.49 -1.53 23.96
C SER A 129 -1.13 -2.98 23.61
N ASN A 130 -2.07 -3.92 23.72
CA ASN A 130 -1.80 -5.33 23.48
C ASN A 130 -1.52 -5.64 22.00
N ILE A 131 -2.34 -5.12 21.08
CA ILE A 131 -2.18 -5.38 19.64
C ILE A 131 -0.87 -4.79 19.10
N THR A 132 -0.54 -3.55 19.51
CA THR A 132 0.70 -2.88 19.10
C THR A 132 1.93 -3.69 19.54
N VAL A 133 1.90 -4.24 20.77
CA VAL A 133 2.97 -5.10 21.29
C VAL A 133 3.08 -6.40 20.48
N VAL A 134 1.97 -7.14 20.31
CA VAL A 134 1.98 -8.44 19.61
C VAL A 134 2.44 -8.28 18.15
N LEU A 135 1.95 -7.26 17.44
CA LEU A 135 2.41 -6.98 16.07
C LEU A 135 3.87 -6.55 16.03
N GLY A 136 4.32 -5.76 17.01
CA GLY A 136 5.70 -5.34 17.14
C GLY A 136 6.67 -6.52 17.37
N GLU A 137 6.28 -7.48 18.21
CA GLU A 137 7.03 -8.72 18.43
C GLU A 137 7.09 -9.56 17.14
N ALA A 138 5.98 -9.67 16.42
CA ALA A 138 5.94 -10.38 15.14
C ALA A 138 6.87 -9.73 14.10
N LEU A 139 6.83 -8.40 13.97
CA LEU A 139 7.74 -7.65 13.10
C LEU A 139 9.20 -7.84 13.50
N ALA A 140 9.51 -7.79 14.80
CA ALA A 140 10.86 -8.01 15.31
C ALA A 140 11.38 -9.43 15.02
N PHE A 141 10.50 -10.43 15.14
CA PHE A 141 10.80 -11.82 14.81
C PHE A 141 11.16 -11.96 13.33
N TYR A 142 10.27 -11.53 12.42
CA TYR A 142 10.51 -11.66 10.97
C TYR A 142 11.66 -10.79 10.48
N LYS A 143 11.96 -9.66 11.14
CA LYS A 143 13.16 -8.86 10.83
C LYS A 143 14.47 -9.62 11.12
N LYS A 144 14.47 -10.51 12.13
CA LYS A 144 15.63 -11.33 12.53
C LYS A 144 15.74 -12.63 11.71
N THR A 145 14.62 -13.18 11.24
CA THR A 145 14.59 -14.40 10.42
C THR A 145 15.37 -14.20 9.12
N ARG A 146 16.56 -14.80 9.02
CA ARG A 146 17.44 -14.68 7.84
C ARG A 146 16.90 -15.49 6.65
N GLY A 147 16.05 -14.92 5.79
CA GLY A 147 15.79 -15.39 4.41
C GLY A 147 15.56 -16.90 4.20
N HIS A 148 15.16 -17.65 5.24
CA HIS A 148 15.04 -19.11 5.22
C HIS A 148 13.70 -19.60 4.68
N LEU A 149 12.77 -18.68 4.37
CA LEU A 149 11.63 -18.96 3.50
C LEU A 149 12.12 -19.07 2.05
N LYS A 150 12.86 -20.14 1.75
CA LYS A 150 13.20 -20.53 0.38
C LYS A 150 11.96 -21.18 -0.23
N LYS A 151 11.37 -20.52 -1.23
CA LYS A 151 10.29 -21.04 -2.08
C LYS A 151 10.60 -22.49 -2.51
N ARG A 152 9.73 -23.46 -2.18
CA ARG A 152 9.89 -24.86 -2.66
C ARG A 152 9.82 -24.89 -4.19
N ARG A 153 10.81 -25.55 -4.81
CA ARG A 153 10.81 -25.88 -6.24
C ARG A 153 9.78 -27.00 -6.48
N PRO A 154 8.93 -26.93 -7.52
CA PRO A 154 8.22 -28.12 -7.98
C PRO A 154 9.24 -29.09 -8.58
N ASN A 155 9.21 -30.36 -8.16
CA ASN A 155 10.00 -31.42 -8.78
C ASN A 155 9.58 -31.55 -10.25
N HIS A 156 10.53 -31.38 -11.17
CA HIS A 156 10.38 -31.84 -12.55
C HIS A 156 11.42 -32.94 -12.78
N ALA A 157 10.94 -34.10 -13.22
CA ALA A 157 11.76 -35.25 -13.56
C ALA A 157 12.76 -34.90 -14.70
N PRO A 158 13.96 -35.51 -14.71
CA PRO A 158 14.97 -35.17 -15.70
C PRO A 158 14.59 -35.75 -17.07
N THR A 159 14.40 -34.87 -18.05
CA THR A 159 14.26 -35.26 -19.47
C THR A 159 15.65 -35.49 -20.05
N ARG A 160 15.85 -36.65 -20.68
CA ARG A 160 17.10 -37.10 -21.34
C ARG A 160 17.57 -36.09 -22.39
N GLN A 161 18.83 -35.67 -22.31
CA GLN A 161 19.52 -34.94 -23.37
C GLN A 161 20.06 -35.92 -24.42
N HIS A 162 19.67 -35.74 -25.67
CA HIS A 162 20.36 -36.32 -26.83
C HIS A 162 21.43 -35.33 -27.32
N HIS A 163 22.65 -35.82 -27.46
CA HIS A 163 23.77 -35.14 -28.10
C HIS A 163 23.56 -35.03 -29.62
N ALA A 164 23.80 -33.84 -30.17
CA ALA A 164 24.29 -33.68 -31.54
C ALA A 164 25.20 -32.44 -31.63
N THR A 165 26.35 -32.64 -32.26
CA THR A 165 27.44 -31.70 -32.51
C THR A 165 27.24 -30.96 -33.85
N THR A 166 27.58 -29.66 -33.93
CA THR A 166 28.43 -29.02 -34.99
C THR A 166 28.44 -27.48 -34.97
N ARG A 167 29.68 -26.93 -34.92
CA ARG A 167 30.32 -25.70 -35.47
C ARG A 167 29.71 -24.26 -35.38
N PRO A 168 30.56 -23.20 -35.39
CA PRO A 168 30.20 -21.86 -34.93
C PRO A 168 29.94 -20.84 -36.07
N HIS A 169 28.93 -19.99 -35.92
CA HIS A 169 28.80 -18.75 -36.67
C HIS A 169 28.42 -17.59 -35.73
N HIS A 170 29.16 -16.49 -35.85
CA HIS A 170 28.95 -15.23 -35.13
C HIS A 170 27.75 -14.44 -35.66
N GLY A 171 26.91 -13.95 -34.74
CA GLY A 171 25.85 -12.95 -34.95
C GLY A 171 25.21 -12.56 -33.61
N PRO A 172 24.72 -11.31 -33.43
CA PRO A 172 24.37 -10.79 -32.11
C PRO A 172 23.02 -11.34 -31.61
N THR A 173 23.06 -12.12 -30.53
CA THR A 173 21.87 -12.72 -29.91
C THR A 173 21.09 -11.71 -29.06
N ARG A 174 19.81 -11.53 -29.41
CA ARG A 174 18.75 -10.96 -28.55
C ARG A 174 18.68 -11.72 -27.21
N PRO A 175 18.34 -11.07 -26.08
CA PRO A 175 18.11 -11.80 -24.83
C PRO A 175 16.86 -12.66 -24.95
N ASN A 176 17.06 -13.97 -24.86
CA ASN A 176 16.00 -14.98 -24.87
C ASN A 176 15.35 -15.00 -23.47
N HIS A 177 14.17 -14.40 -23.31
CA HIS A 177 13.37 -14.57 -22.09
C HIS A 177 12.68 -15.94 -22.13
N GLY A 178 13.19 -16.90 -21.34
CA GLY A 178 12.56 -18.20 -21.15
C GLY A 178 11.16 -18.08 -20.51
N PRO A 179 10.30 -19.10 -20.64
CA PRO A 179 8.92 -19.05 -20.18
C PRO A 179 8.86 -18.91 -18.64
N ALA A 180 8.15 -17.88 -18.18
CA ALA A 180 7.93 -17.62 -16.77
C ALA A 180 7.16 -18.79 -16.12
N ARG A 181 7.73 -19.37 -15.06
CA ARG A 181 7.13 -20.46 -14.27
C ARG A 181 6.05 -19.94 -13.30
N PRO A 182 5.08 -20.78 -12.87
CA PRO A 182 3.99 -20.35 -11.98
C PRO A 182 4.46 -19.96 -10.57
N TYR A 183 3.88 -18.89 -10.01
CA TYR A 183 4.18 -18.30 -8.69
C TYR A 183 2.87 -18.21 -7.89
N HIS A 184 2.91 -18.58 -6.60
CA HIS A 184 1.75 -18.66 -5.70
C HIS A 184 1.79 -17.68 -4.50
N GLY A 185 2.65 -16.64 -4.52
CA GLY A 185 2.59 -15.54 -3.54
C GLY A 185 1.37 -14.63 -3.76
N PRO A 186 1.30 -13.40 -3.16
CA PRO A 186 0.16 -12.51 -3.36
C PRO A 186 -0.14 -12.39 -4.84
N ALA A 187 -1.38 -12.74 -5.21
CA ALA A 187 -1.76 -13.09 -6.57
C ALA A 187 -1.16 -12.09 -7.58
N ARG A 188 -0.19 -12.54 -8.38
CA ARG A 188 0.29 -11.71 -9.49
C ARG A 188 -0.92 -11.38 -10.36
N PRO A 189 -1.07 -10.14 -10.81
CA PRO A 189 -1.98 -9.79 -11.88
C PRO A 189 -1.82 -10.77 -13.04
N ASN A 190 -2.90 -11.40 -13.50
CA ASN A 190 -2.80 -12.33 -14.63
C ASN A 190 -2.22 -11.59 -15.86
N GLN A 191 -1.32 -12.25 -16.60
CA GLN A 191 -0.76 -11.75 -17.86
C GLN A 191 -1.83 -11.58 -18.96
N SER A 192 -2.99 -12.22 -18.80
CA SER A 192 -4.10 -12.19 -19.76
C SER A 192 -4.88 -10.85 -19.82
N GLY A 193 -4.55 -9.87 -18.98
CA GLY A 193 -5.29 -8.60 -18.86
C GLY A 193 -4.67 -7.37 -19.53
N GLY A 194 -3.70 -7.55 -20.44
CA GLY A 194 -2.99 -6.45 -21.10
C GLY A 194 -2.04 -5.68 -20.17
N MET A 195 -0.94 -5.16 -20.72
CA MET A 195 0.01 -4.33 -19.95
C MET A 195 -0.57 -2.92 -19.79
N LEU A 196 -0.48 -2.37 -18.57
CA LEU A 196 -0.92 -1.01 -18.24
C LEU A 196 -0.43 -0.01 -19.27
N VAL A 197 0.85 -0.03 -19.67
CA VAL A 197 1.44 0.94 -20.62
C VAL A 197 0.96 0.78 -22.05
N SER A 198 0.76 -0.45 -22.52
CA SER A 198 0.36 -0.70 -23.92
C SER A 198 -1.12 -0.43 -24.18
N TRP A 199 -1.92 -0.29 -23.13
CA TRP A 199 -3.36 -0.11 -23.26
C TRP A 199 -3.69 1.16 -24.06
N ASN A 200 -4.58 1.02 -25.02
CA ASN A 200 -5.10 2.13 -25.81
C ASN A 200 -6.52 1.78 -26.29
N PRO A 201 -7.44 2.76 -26.37
CA PRO A 201 -8.84 2.50 -26.67
C PRO A 201 -9.08 1.96 -28.08
N THR A 202 -8.14 2.15 -29.01
CA THR A 202 -8.26 1.73 -30.42
C THR A 202 -7.92 0.25 -30.63
N GLY A 203 -6.93 -0.27 -29.90
CA GLY A 203 -6.37 -1.62 -30.09
C GLY A 203 -6.50 -2.54 -28.87
N SER A 204 -6.99 -2.03 -27.73
CA SER A 204 -7.22 -2.83 -26.51
C SER A 204 -8.70 -2.97 -26.24
N ARG A 205 -9.10 -4.09 -25.64
CA ARG A 205 -10.47 -4.34 -25.19
C ARG A 205 -10.56 -4.10 -23.68
N ALA A 206 -11.52 -3.29 -23.25
CA ALA A 206 -11.92 -3.19 -21.84
C ALA A 206 -13.05 -4.18 -21.54
N ASP A 207 -13.13 -4.65 -20.29
CA ASP A 207 -14.26 -5.45 -19.82
C ASP A 207 -15.49 -4.56 -19.59
N PHE A 208 -15.26 -3.35 -19.07
CA PHE A 208 -16.29 -2.35 -18.84
C PHE A 208 -15.85 -1.00 -19.40
N VAL A 209 -16.80 -0.27 -20.01
CA VAL A 209 -16.57 1.09 -20.51
C VAL A 209 -17.57 2.02 -19.82
N VAL A 210 -17.07 3.11 -19.26
CA VAL A 210 -17.85 4.12 -18.56
C VAL A 210 -17.84 5.42 -19.35
N ALA A 211 -19.02 5.96 -19.64
CA ALA A 211 -19.14 7.27 -20.28
C ALA A 211 -20.41 8.00 -19.81
N LYS A 212 -20.25 9.24 -19.33
CA LYS A 212 -21.37 10.04 -18.81
C LYS A 212 -22.41 10.39 -19.87
N ASP A 213 -22.00 10.51 -21.12
CA ASP A 213 -22.85 10.83 -22.27
C ASP A 213 -23.73 9.66 -22.73
N GLY A 214 -23.62 8.49 -22.09
CA GLY A 214 -24.37 7.28 -22.45
C GLY A 214 -23.82 6.53 -23.65
N SER A 215 -22.65 6.91 -24.20
CA SER A 215 -22.01 6.25 -25.34
C SER A 215 -21.28 4.95 -25.00
N ALA A 216 -21.48 4.40 -23.80
CA ALA A 216 -20.76 3.25 -23.26
C ALA A 216 -21.69 2.31 -22.48
N THR A 217 -21.13 1.19 -21.98
CA THR A 217 -21.91 0.16 -21.30
C THR A 217 -22.42 0.58 -19.92
N HIS A 218 -21.75 1.54 -19.27
CA HIS A 218 -22.10 2.06 -17.95
C HIS A 218 -22.05 3.59 -17.96
N ARG A 219 -22.94 4.23 -17.20
CA ARG A 219 -23.00 5.70 -17.10
C ARG A 219 -22.17 6.26 -15.94
N SER A 220 -21.92 5.41 -14.94
CA SER A 220 -21.13 5.75 -13.75
C SER A 220 -20.06 4.70 -13.46
N ILE A 221 -19.04 5.10 -12.71
CA ILE A 221 -17.97 4.18 -12.27
C ILE A 221 -18.54 3.19 -11.25
N SER A 222 -19.44 3.66 -10.38
CA SER A 222 -20.14 2.82 -9.40
C SER A 222 -20.92 1.68 -10.05
N GLU A 223 -21.62 1.92 -11.17
CA GLU A 223 -22.32 0.88 -11.92
C GLU A 223 -21.36 -0.18 -12.48
N ALA A 224 -20.23 0.25 -13.05
CA ALA A 224 -19.22 -0.68 -13.55
C ALA A 224 -18.64 -1.56 -12.43
N LEU A 225 -18.36 -0.97 -11.27
CA LEU A 225 -17.87 -1.72 -10.10
C LEU A 225 -18.93 -2.66 -9.53
N ALA A 226 -20.20 -2.28 -9.53
CA ALA A 226 -21.29 -3.20 -9.17
C ALA A 226 -21.37 -4.39 -10.14
N ALA A 227 -21.06 -4.19 -11.43
CA ALA A 227 -20.91 -5.29 -12.38
C ALA A 227 -19.70 -6.18 -12.07
N VAL A 228 -18.56 -5.59 -11.68
CA VAL A 228 -17.37 -6.35 -11.22
C VAL A 228 -17.71 -7.22 -10.01
N SER A 229 -18.41 -6.69 -9.00
CA SER A 229 -18.79 -7.44 -7.80
C SER A 229 -19.63 -8.67 -8.12
N ARG A 230 -20.54 -8.56 -9.10
CA ARG A 230 -21.39 -9.67 -9.54
C ARG A 230 -20.63 -10.80 -10.23
N MET A 231 -19.41 -10.56 -10.72
CA MET A 231 -18.54 -11.61 -11.28
C MET A 231 -18.03 -12.59 -10.21
N GLY A 232 -18.15 -12.23 -8.92
CA GLY A 232 -17.82 -13.10 -7.80
C GLY A 232 -16.32 -13.25 -7.50
N LYS A 233 -16.03 -13.99 -6.42
CA LYS A 233 -14.69 -14.10 -5.82
C LYS A 233 -13.74 -15.07 -6.54
N SER A 234 -14.24 -15.87 -7.49
CA SER A 234 -13.47 -16.86 -8.24
C SER A 234 -12.68 -16.26 -9.42
N ARG A 235 -12.80 -14.94 -9.65
CA ARG A 235 -12.12 -14.27 -10.75
C ARG A 235 -10.60 -14.30 -10.59
N THR A 236 -9.93 -14.87 -11.59
CA THR A 236 -8.46 -14.94 -11.66
C THR A 236 -7.85 -13.90 -12.61
N ASN A 237 -8.62 -13.41 -13.60
CA ASN A 237 -8.15 -12.43 -14.58
C ASN A 237 -8.27 -11.00 -14.08
N ARG A 238 -7.36 -10.11 -14.52
CA ARG A 238 -7.46 -8.67 -14.31
C ARG A 238 -8.69 -8.12 -15.05
N VAL A 239 -9.44 -7.24 -14.38
CA VAL A 239 -10.58 -6.52 -15.00
C VAL A 239 -10.14 -5.13 -15.39
N ILE A 240 -10.40 -4.77 -16.64
CA ILE A 240 -10.08 -3.47 -17.20
C ILE A 240 -11.36 -2.64 -17.31
N ILE A 241 -11.37 -1.50 -16.64
CA ILE A 241 -12.44 -0.50 -16.73
C ILE A 241 -11.87 0.72 -17.44
N TYR A 242 -12.37 0.99 -18.64
CA TYR A 242 -12.04 2.19 -19.40
C TYR A 242 -13.05 3.29 -19.06
N ILE A 243 -12.55 4.41 -18.56
CA ILE A 243 -13.37 5.56 -18.16
C ILE A 243 -13.09 6.70 -19.14
N LYS A 244 -14.07 7.00 -19.99
CA LYS A 244 -13.92 8.07 -20.99
C LYS A 244 -13.75 9.44 -20.32
N ALA A 245 -13.38 10.44 -21.12
CA ALA A 245 -13.27 11.82 -20.69
C ALA A 245 -14.57 12.31 -20.02
N GLY A 246 -14.42 13.01 -18.90
CA GLY A 246 -15.52 13.53 -18.10
C GLY A 246 -15.09 13.79 -16.65
N VAL A 247 -15.88 14.59 -15.94
CA VAL A 247 -15.75 14.80 -14.50
C VAL A 247 -16.80 13.96 -13.79
N TYR A 248 -16.37 12.94 -13.05
CA TYR A 248 -17.18 11.96 -12.33
C TYR A 248 -17.24 12.34 -10.86
N ASN A 249 -18.33 13.00 -10.44
CA ASN A 249 -18.57 13.32 -9.04
C ASN A 249 -19.14 12.10 -8.31
N GLU A 250 -18.25 11.21 -7.86
CA GLU A 250 -18.57 9.94 -7.22
C GLU A 250 -17.57 9.68 -6.08
N LYS A 251 -18.05 9.15 -4.95
CA LYS A 251 -17.17 8.51 -3.97
C LYS A 251 -17.07 7.03 -4.32
N ILE A 252 -15.86 6.57 -4.60
CA ILE A 252 -15.61 5.21 -5.08
C ILE A 252 -14.79 4.43 -4.05
N GLU A 253 -15.14 3.16 -3.88
CA GLU A 253 -14.41 2.21 -3.04
C GLU A 253 -14.19 0.90 -3.81
N ILE A 254 -12.93 0.51 -4.00
CA ILE A 254 -12.52 -0.80 -4.49
C ILE A 254 -12.24 -1.69 -3.28
N ASP A 255 -13.18 -2.55 -2.93
CA ASP A 255 -13.05 -3.40 -1.75
C ASP A 255 -11.95 -4.47 -1.88
N ARG A 256 -11.60 -5.11 -0.76
CA ARG A 256 -10.53 -6.13 -0.69
C ARG A 256 -10.78 -7.38 -1.55
N HIS A 257 -12.03 -7.65 -1.93
CA HIS A 257 -12.41 -8.76 -2.79
C HIS A 257 -12.27 -8.40 -4.27
N MET A 258 -12.32 -7.11 -4.63
CA MET A 258 -12.08 -6.61 -5.98
C MET A 258 -10.58 -6.53 -6.31
N LYS A 259 -9.90 -7.67 -6.39
CA LYS A 259 -8.47 -7.75 -6.73
C LYS A 259 -8.21 -7.53 -8.23
N ASN A 260 -7.00 -7.11 -8.60
CA ASN A 260 -6.57 -7.00 -9.99
C ASN A 260 -7.51 -6.13 -10.86
N ILE A 261 -7.94 -4.97 -10.35
CA ILE A 261 -8.66 -3.97 -11.15
C ILE A 261 -7.66 -3.05 -11.83
N MET A 262 -7.89 -2.74 -13.10
CA MET A 262 -7.14 -1.76 -13.88
C MET A 262 -8.10 -0.68 -14.38
N LEU A 263 -7.85 0.56 -13.97
CA LEU A 263 -8.54 1.73 -14.50
C LEU A 263 -7.67 2.41 -15.56
N VAL A 264 -8.29 2.81 -16.66
CA VAL A 264 -7.66 3.63 -17.68
C VAL A 264 -8.56 4.80 -18.04
N GLY A 265 -8.03 6.02 -18.00
CA GLY A 265 -8.70 7.22 -18.49
C GLY A 265 -8.25 7.67 -19.87
N ASP A 266 -8.86 8.75 -20.37
CA ASP A 266 -8.50 9.42 -21.63
C ASP A 266 -7.38 10.47 -21.48
N GLY A 267 -6.83 10.63 -20.27
CA GLY A 267 -5.79 11.60 -19.93
C GLY A 267 -6.00 12.23 -18.56
N MET A 268 -4.91 12.62 -17.89
CA MET A 268 -4.95 13.26 -16.57
C MET A 268 -5.90 14.47 -16.53
N ASP A 269 -5.90 15.31 -17.57
CA ASP A 269 -6.76 16.51 -17.64
C ASP A 269 -8.15 16.26 -18.24
N ARG A 270 -8.49 15.00 -18.54
CA ARG A 270 -9.72 14.64 -19.26
C ARG A 270 -10.63 13.73 -18.46
N THR A 271 -10.09 12.76 -17.73
CA THR A 271 -10.87 11.83 -16.91
C THR A 271 -10.60 12.12 -15.44
N ILE A 272 -11.58 12.73 -14.76
CA ILE A 272 -11.43 13.23 -13.38
C ILE A 272 -12.47 12.57 -12.49
N ILE A 273 -12.07 11.90 -11.43
CA ILE A 273 -12.96 11.45 -10.35
C ILE A 273 -12.83 12.45 -9.21
N THR A 274 -13.95 13.02 -8.77
CA THR A 274 -13.96 14.12 -7.79
C THR A 274 -15.03 13.93 -6.72
N ASN A 275 -14.77 14.45 -5.52
CA ASN A 275 -15.74 14.62 -4.44
C ASN A 275 -15.21 15.73 -3.50
N ASN A 276 -15.85 15.97 -2.36
CA ASN A 276 -15.49 17.03 -1.42
C ASN A 276 -15.69 16.67 0.07
N ARG A 277 -15.77 15.37 0.39
CA ARG A 277 -15.82 14.91 1.79
C ARG A 277 -14.56 15.32 2.54
N ASN A 278 -14.74 15.68 3.81
CA ASN A 278 -13.70 16.24 4.66
C ASN A 278 -14.03 16.00 6.14
N VAL A 279 -13.03 16.22 6.99
CA VAL A 279 -13.16 16.01 8.44
C VAL A 279 -14.16 16.95 9.11
N PRO A 280 -14.08 18.28 8.94
CA PRO A 280 -15.02 19.23 9.54
C PRO A 280 -16.50 18.96 9.25
N ASP A 281 -16.82 18.41 8.06
CA ASP A 281 -18.19 18.09 7.65
C ASP A 281 -18.62 16.65 8.01
N GLY A 282 -17.87 15.98 8.89
CA GLY A 282 -18.32 14.75 9.54
C GLY A 282 -17.79 13.44 8.96
N SER A 283 -16.72 13.45 8.15
CA SER A 283 -16.01 12.22 7.75
C SER A 283 -14.78 12.01 8.61
N SER A 284 -14.34 10.77 8.87
CA SER A 284 -12.96 10.55 9.32
C SER A 284 -11.97 10.91 8.21
N THR A 285 -10.68 11.10 8.51
CA THR A 285 -9.65 11.25 7.45
C THR A 285 -9.69 10.06 6.49
N TYR A 286 -9.79 8.83 7.01
CA TYR A 286 -9.91 7.61 6.21
C TYR A 286 -11.15 7.61 5.31
N GLY A 287 -12.30 7.99 5.87
CA GLY A 287 -13.60 8.06 5.22
C GLY A 287 -13.78 9.26 4.29
N SER A 288 -12.90 10.26 4.34
CA SER A 288 -12.94 11.44 3.46
C SER A 288 -12.50 11.15 2.02
N ALA A 289 -11.83 10.02 1.79
CA ALA A 289 -11.28 9.65 0.48
C ALA A 289 -12.34 9.69 -0.64
N THR A 290 -12.08 10.47 -1.69
CA THR A 290 -12.87 10.44 -2.94
C THR A 290 -12.78 9.06 -3.59
N PHE A 291 -11.58 8.49 -3.65
CA PHE A 291 -11.33 7.14 -4.18
C PHE A 291 -10.53 6.32 -3.15
N GLY A 292 -11.08 5.19 -2.71
CA GLY A 292 -10.43 4.25 -1.79
C GLY A 292 -10.14 2.91 -2.44
N VAL A 293 -8.95 2.33 -2.19
CA VAL A 293 -8.52 1.07 -2.80
C VAL A 293 -7.92 0.09 -1.81
N SER A 294 -8.68 -0.94 -1.47
CA SER A 294 -8.25 -2.07 -0.63
C SER A 294 -7.94 -3.36 -1.44
N GLY A 295 -8.42 -3.46 -2.68
CA GLY A 295 -8.20 -4.64 -3.53
C GLY A 295 -6.78 -4.72 -4.10
N ASP A 296 -6.02 -5.76 -3.73
CA ASP A 296 -4.61 -5.97 -4.17
C ASP A 296 -4.45 -6.01 -5.71
N GLY A 297 -3.31 -5.52 -6.19
CA GLY A 297 -2.97 -5.50 -7.62
C GLY A 297 -3.72 -4.43 -8.42
N PHE A 298 -4.16 -3.35 -7.75
CA PHE A 298 -4.86 -2.25 -8.41
C PHE A 298 -3.92 -1.41 -9.29
N TRP A 299 -4.29 -1.17 -10.54
CA TRP A 299 -3.56 -0.30 -11.46
C TRP A 299 -4.44 0.84 -11.96
N ALA A 300 -3.86 2.02 -12.12
CA ALA A 300 -4.52 3.16 -12.76
C ALA A 300 -3.57 3.90 -13.69
N ARG A 301 -4.12 4.43 -14.80
CA ARG A 301 -3.39 5.34 -15.69
C ARG A 301 -4.26 6.41 -16.33
N ASP A 302 -3.61 7.50 -16.73
CA ASP A 302 -4.17 8.58 -17.54
C ASP A 302 -5.46 9.18 -16.97
N MET A 303 -5.48 9.45 -15.67
CA MET A 303 -6.67 9.98 -14.98
C MET A 303 -6.31 10.78 -13.72
N THR A 304 -7.29 11.54 -13.22
CA THR A 304 -7.16 12.34 -11.99
C THR A 304 -8.10 11.85 -10.89
N PHE A 305 -7.58 11.82 -9.66
CA PHE A 305 -8.36 11.67 -8.43
C PHE A 305 -8.30 12.98 -7.65
N GLU A 306 -9.45 13.53 -7.28
CA GLU A 306 -9.54 14.89 -6.74
C GLU A 306 -10.44 14.97 -5.50
N ASN A 307 -10.04 15.80 -4.55
CA ASN A 307 -10.91 16.27 -3.48
C ASN A 307 -10.96 17.81 -3.51
N THR A 308 -12.16 18.35 -3.70
CA THR A 308 -12.42 19.78 -3.91
C THR A 308 -12.82 20.54 -2.64
N ALA A 309 -12.71 19.93 -1.45
CA ALA A 309 -13.13 20.55 -0.19
C ALA A 309 -12.45 21.90 0.10
N GLY A 310 -11.19 22.07 -0.30
CA GLY A 310 -10.44 23.31 -0.12
C GLY A 310 -9.63 23.36 1.18
N PRO A 311 -8.72 24.35 1.33
CA PRO A 311 -7.78 24.41 2.46
C PRO A 311 -8.46 24.73 3.80
N HIS A 312 -9.64 25.38 3.77
CA HIS A 312 -10.43 25.70 4.97
C HIS A 312 -11.15 24.48 5.56
N LYS A 313 -11.23 23.37 4.81
CA LYS A 313 -11.90 22.13 5.23
C LYS A 313 -10.94 21.11 5.82
N HIS A 314 -9.71 21.51 6.15
CA HIS A 314 -8.71 20.64 6.78
C HIS A 314 -8.53 19.32 6.02
N GLN A 315 -8.45 18.17 6.70
CA GLN A 315 -8.16 16.87 6.08
C GLN A 315 -9.25 16.46 5.07
N ALA A 316 -8.86 16.25 3.82
CA ALA A 316 -9.76 15.87 2.74
C ALA A 316 -9.01 15.05 1.67
N VAL A 317 -9.14 13.73 1.74
CA VAL A 317 -8.35 12.80 0.93
C VAL A 317 -8.90 12.69 -0.50
N ALA A 318 -8.02 12.80 -1.50
CA ALA A 318 -8.36 12.54 -2.90
C ALA A 318 -8.25 11.05 -3.24
N LEU A 319 -7.15 10.42 -2.82
CA LEU A 319 -6.92 8.99 -3.02
C LEU A 319 -6.38 8.35 -1.74
N ARG A 320 -6.98 7.23 -1.34
CA ARG A 320 -6.48 6.35 -0.28
C ARG A 320 -6.13 4.97 -0.84
N VAL A 321 -4.93 4.48 -0.53
CA VAL A 321 -4.42 3.19 -1.04
C VAL A 321 -3.94 2.31 0.11
N ASN A 322 -4.62 1.18 0.31
CA ASN A 322 -4.24 0.05 1.16
C ASN A 322 -4.30 -1.27 0.36
N SER A 323 -3.77 -1.21 -0.86
CA SER A 323 -3.70 -2.27 -1.87
C SER A 323 -2.23 -2.61 -2.16
N ASP A 324 -1.85 -3.88 -1.95
CA ASP A 324 -0.49 -4.34 -2.21
C ASP A 324 -0.25 -4.45 -3.72
N LEU A 325 0.98 -4.15 -4.14
CA LEU A 325 1.42 -4.22 -5.54
C LEU A 325 0.60 -3.29 -6.46
N SER A 326 0.25 -2.11 -5.96
CA SER A 326 -0.52 -1.10 -6.70
C SER A 326 0.39 -0.20 -7.55
N VAL A 327 -0.08 0.16 -8.75
CA VAL A 327 0.66 0.99 -9.71
C VAL A 327 -0.20 2.14 -10.22
N PHE A 328 0.35 3.35 -10.17
CA PHE A 328 -0.25 4.54 -10.76
C PHE A 328 0.71 5.11 -11.79
N TYR A 329 0.28 5.23 -13.03
CA TYR A 329 1.11 5.68 -14.15
C TYR A 329 0.46 6.82 -14.92
N ARG A 330 1.08 8.01 -14.95
CA ARG A 330 0.47 9.22 -15.52
C ARG A 330 -0.90 9.51 -14.90
N CYS A 331 -0.93 9.52 -13.57
CA CYS A 331 -2.12 9.92 -12.80
C CYS A 331 -1.87 11.27 -12.13
N SER A 332 -2.96 12.01 -11.86
CA SER A 332 -2.89 13.20 -11.00
C SER A 332 -3.70 13.00 -9.72
N PHE A 333 -3.18 13.50 -8.61
CA PHE A 333 -3.86 13.52 -7.31
C PHE A 333 -3.96 14.97 -6.85
N ARG A 334 -5.19 15.48 -6.68
CA ARG A 334 -5.46 16.90 -6.46
C ARG A 334 -6.23 17.11 -5.17
N GLY A 335 -5.68 17.93 -4.27
CA GLY A 335 -6.32 18.32 -3.04
C GLY A 335 -5.60 19.50 -2.39
N TYR A 336 -5.75 19.59 -1.07
CA TYR A 336 -5.03 20.54 -0.21
C TYR A 336 -4.36 19.75 0.91
N GLN A 337 -4.95 19.73 2.10
CA GLN A 337 -4.46 18.96 3.23
C GLN A 337 -4.83 17.47 3.07
N ASP A 338 -3.87 16.58 3.31
CA ASP A 338 -4.04 15.11 3.29
C ASP A 338 -4.46 14.56 1.91
N THR A 339 -3.91 15.08 0.81
CA THR A 339 -4.36 14.73 -0.56
C THR A 339 -4.21 13.24 -0.90
N LEU A 340 -3.01 12.68 -0.73
CA LEU A 340 -2.69 11.30 -1.08
C LEU A 340 -2.34 10.49 0.18
N PHE A 341 -3.28 9.63 0.56
CA PHE A 341 -3.11 8.72 1.69
C PHE A 341 -2.51 7.39 1.19
N THR A 342 -1.19 7.31 1.16
CA THR A 342 -0.44 6.06 0.96
C THR A 342 -0.53 5.21 2.23
N HIS A 343 -1.73 4.72 2.53
CA HIS A 343 -2.11 4.16 3.82
C HIS A 343 -1.21 3.00 4.24
N SER A 344 -1.09 1.96 3.42
CA SER A 344 -0.25 0.78 3.74
C SER A 344 0.18 -0.02 2.51
N LEU A 345 1.10 -0.97 2.71
CA LEU A 345 1.56 -1.96 1.71
C LEU A 345 2.45 -1.36 0.60
N ARG A 346 2.77 -2.14 -0.45
CA ARG A 346 3.69 -1.70 -1.52
C ARG A 346 2.97 -0.97 -2.63
N GLN A 347 3.47 0.22 -2.97
CA GLN A 347 2.85 1.13 -3.93
C GLN A 347 3.91 1.77 -4.83
N PHE A 348 3.63 1.90 -6.12
CA PHE A 348 4.50 2.55 -7.09
C PHE A 348 3.78 3.62 -7.90
N TYR A 349 4.33 4.83 -7.89
CA TYR A 349 3.80 6.00 -8.60
C TYR A 349 4.85 6.46 -9.62
N ARG A 350 4.48 6.50 -10.90
CA ARG A 350 5.38 6.82 -12.00
C ARG A 350 4.78 7.89 -12.91
N ASP A 351 5.55 8.93 -13.19
CA ASP A 351 5.14 10.05 -14.07
C ASP A 351 3.82 10.70 -13.60
N CYS A 352 3.61 10.78 -12.28
CA CYS A 352 2.38 11.32 -11.68
C CYS A 352 2.53 12.80 -11.29
N HIS A 353 1.40 13.51 -11.21
CA HIS A 353 1.34 14.86 -10.65
C HIS A 353 0.61 14.87 -9.30
N ILE A 354 1.25 15.35 -8.24
CA ILE A 354 0.67 15.36 -6.88
C ILE A 354 0.58 16.79 -6.38
N TYR A 355 -0.61 17.24 -6.00
CA TYR A 355 -0.87 18.62 -5.55
C TYR A 355 -1.36 18.65 -4.11
N GLY A 356 -0.82 19.53 -3.28
CA GLY A 356 -1.38 19.77 -1.94
C GLY A 356 -0.65 20.80 -1.11
N THR A 357 -1.02 20.91 0.17
CA THR A 357 -0.49 21.90 1.11
C THR A 357 0.17 21.23 2.32
N ILE A 358 -0.65 20.75 3.26
CA ILE A 358 -0.22 20.14 4.52
C ILE A 358 -0.33 18.63 4.39
N ASP A 359 0.74 17.93 4.76
CA ASP A 359 0.82 16.47 4.88
C ASP A 359 0.26 15.75 3.65
N PHE A 360 0.46 16.30 2.46
CA PHE A 360 -0.35 15.91 1.31
C PHE A 360 0.11 14.60 0.63
N ILE A 361 1.23 14.03 1.07
CA ILE A 361 1.63 12.63 0.86
C ILE A 361 1.88 12.00 2.24
N PHE A 362 0.96 11.18 2.73
CA PHE A 362 1.03 10.68 4.11
C PHE A 362 0.58 9.23 4.22
N GLY A 363 0.90 8.58 5.34
CA GLY A 363 0.57 7.19 5.60
C GLY A 363 1.80 6.34 5.91
N ASP A 364 1.59 5.02 5.94
CA ASP A 364 2.59 4.03 6.33
C ASP A 364 2.76 2.90 5.31
N ALA A 365 2.58 3.22 4.03
CA ALA A 365 2.96 2.34 2.93
C ALA A 365 4.49 2.24 2.78
N SER A 366 4.94 1.22 2.05
CA SER A 366 6.22 1.24 1.34
C SER A 366 5.95 1.83 -0.05
N ALA A 367 6.05 3.17 -0.16
CA ALA A 367 5.68 3.89 -1.37
C ALA A 367 6.90 4.48 -2.08
N VAL A 368 7.03 4.22 -3.38
CA VAL A 368 8.04 4.86 -4.25
C VAL A 368 7.37 5.75 -5.28
N PHE A 369 7.81 7.00 -5.33
CA PHE A 369 7.43 8.00 -6.32
C PHE A 369 8.61 8.23 -7.24
N GLN A 370 8.47 7.94 -8.53
CA GLN A 370 9.56 8.06 -9.49
C GLN A 370 9.16 8.94 -10.67
N ASN A 371 9.99 9.95 -10.95
CA ASN A 371 9.76 10.93 -12.02
C ASN A 371 8.43 11.68 -11.90
N CYS A 372 7.97 11.91 -10.68
CA CYS A 372 6.74 12.66 -10.41
C CYS A 372 7.00 14.17 -10.36
N ASP A 373 5.97 14.95 -10.68
CA ASP A 373 5.91 16.37 -10.36
C ASP A 373 5.07 16.56 -9.08
N ILE A 374 5.69 17.12 -8.05
CA ILE A 374 5.09 17.38 -6.75
C ILE A 374 4.87 18.89 -6.64
N PHE A 375 3.62 19.31 -6.70
CA PHE A 375 3.20 20.70 -6.72
C PHE A 375 2.70 21.14 -5.34
N VAL A 376 3.50 21.99 -4.69
CA VAL A 376 3.11 22.64 -3.44
C VAL A 376 2.16 23.79 -3.75
N ARG A 377 0.97 23.78 -3.14
CA ARG A 377 -0.05 24.80 -3.32
C ARG A 377 0.03 25.90 -2.26
N ARG A 378 -0.69 26.99 -2.50
CA ARG A 378 -0.87 28.06 -1.51
C ARG A 378 -1.72 27.54 -0.33
N PRO A 379 -1.20 27.52 0.91
CA PRO A 379 -1.98 27.16 2.08
C PRO A 379 -2.79 28.38 2.59
N MET A 380 -3.41 28.27 3.76
CA MET A 380 -3.96 29.45 4.45
C MET A 380 -2.84 30.34 5.03
N ASP A 381 -3.11 31.62 5.24
CA ASP A 381 -2.11 32.65 5.58
C ASP A 381 -1.25 32.35 6.82
N HIS A 382 -1.77 31.56 7.77
CA HIS A 382 -1.10 31.20 9.02
C HIS A 382 -0.47 29.79 9.00
N GLN A 383 -0.47 29.13 7.85
CA GLN A 383 -0.01 27.75 7.69
C GLN A 383 1.34 27.69 6.97
N GLY A 384 2.02 26.55 7.14
CA GLY A 384 3.13 26.16 6.27
C GLY A 384 2.77 24.87 5.54
N ASN A 385 3.53 24.54 4.50
CA ASN A 385 3.34 23.33 3.72
C ASN A 385 4.27 22.20 4.20
N MET A 386 3.78 20.96 4.11
CA MET A 386 4.53 19.75 4.44
C MET A 386 4.24 18.75 3.33
N ILE A 387 5.28 18.40 2.57
CA ILE A 387 5.11 17.47 1.46
C ILE A 387 4.78 16.08 1.97
N THR A 388 5.49 15.63 3.01
CA THR A 388 5.31 14.30 3.58
C THR A 388 4.95 14.31 5.06
N ALA A 389 4.12 13.36 5.47
CA ALA A 389 3.89 13.02 6.87
C ALA A 389 3.86 11.49 7.03
N GLN A 390 5.05 10.89 7.13
CA GLN A 390 5.16 9.44 7.13
C GLN A 390 4.87 8.84 8.52
N GLY A 391 4.08 7.76 8.54
CA GLY A 391 3.44 7.20 9.72
C GLY A 391 4.02 5.91 10.29
N ARG A 392 5.30 5.59 10.05
CA ARG A 392 5.93 4.38 10.63
C ARG A 392 6.07 4.50 12.15
N ASP A 393 5.48 3.56 12.90
CA ASP A 393 5.46 3.61 14.37
C ASP A 393 6.21 2.46 15.05
N ASN A 394 6.74 1.51 14.27
CA ASN A 394 7.61 0.44 14.75
C ASN A 394 8.92 0.35 13.92
N PRO A 395 10.10 0.21 14.56
CA PRO A 395 11.39 0.22 13.86
C PRO A 395 11.60 -1.00 12.95
N HIS A 396 10.83 -2.07 13.15
CA HIS A 396 10.96 -3.33 12.42
C HIS A 396 10.08 -3.39 11.15
N GLU A 397 9.25 -2.37 10.92
CA GLU A 397 8.49 -2.20 9.68
C GLU A 397 9.40 -1.94 8.47
N ASN A 398 8.99 -2.43 7.30
CA ASN A 398 9.65 -2.17 6.03
C ASN A 398 8.99 -1.02 5.23
N THR A 399 8.30 -0.10 5.92
CA THR A 399 7.51 1.00 5.36
C THR A 399 8.26 2.33 5.29
N GLY A 400 7.75 3.28 4.52
CA GLY A 400 8.35 4.61 4.32
C GLY A 400 8.00 5.20 2.96
N ILE A 401 8.34 6.48 2.78
CA ILE A 401 8.13 7.21 1.53
C ILE A 401 9.48 7.46 0.86
N SER A 402 9.63 7.06 -0.41
CA SER A 402 10.84 7.27 -1.20
C SER A 402 10.50 8.06 -2.47
N ILE A 403 11.00 9.29 -2.57
CA ILE A 403 10.79 10.18 -3.71
C ILE A 403 12.08 10.21 -4.54
N GLN A 404 12.01 9.80 -5.80
CA GLN A 404 13.16 9.52 -6.65
C GLN A 404 13.04 10.22 -8.00
N ASN A 405 14.14 10.84 -8.46
CA ASN A 405 14.22 11.45 -9.80
C ASN A 405 13.02 12.38 -10.10
N SER A 406 12.46 13.01 -9.07
CA SER A 406 11.21 13.77 -9.13
C SER A 406 11.50 15.27 -9.09
N ARG A 407 10.47 16.10 -9.18
CA ARG A 407 10.58 17.56 -9.11
C ARG A 407 9.59 18.09 -8.10
N VAL A 408 10.05 18.92 -7.18
CA VAL A 408 9.22 19.63 -6.20
C VAL A 408 9.16 21.09 -6.61
N ARG A 409 7.97 21.57 -6.94
CA ARG A 409 7.73 22.90 -7.49
C ARG A 409 6.54 23.57 -6.81
N ALA A 410 6.47 24.89 -6.89
CA ALA A 410 5.24 25.57 -6.53
C ALA A 410 4.19 25.36 -7.63
N SER A 411 2.93 25.26 -7.27
CA SER A 411 1.85 25.31 -8.24
C SER A 411 1.75 26.72 -8.86
N PRO A 412 1.16 26.87 -10.05
CA PRO A 412 1.05 28.17 -10.71
C PRO A 412 0.43 29.26 -9.84
N GLU A 413 -0.56 28.92 -9.02
CA GLU A 413 -1.21 29.86 -8.09
C GLU A 413 -0.37 30.21 -6.85
N PHE A 414 0.66 29.42 -6.55
CA PHE A 414 1.54 29.61 -5.40
C PHE A 414 2.84 30.35 -5.76
N GLU A 415 3.30 30.25 -7.01
CA GLU A 415 4.61 30.73 -7.47
C GLU A 415 4.91 32.18 -7.07
N ALA A 416 3.96 33.10 -7.29
CA ALA A 416 4.14 34.53 -7.00
C ALA A 416 4.25 34.87 -5.51
N VAL A 417 3.73 34.00 -4.63
CA VAL A 417 3.67 34.23 -3.18
C VAL A 417 4.45 33.21 -2.38
N LYS A 418 5.15 32.25 -3.02
CA LYS A 418 5.79 31.13 -2.34
C LYS A 418 6.78 31.54 -1.25
N GLY A 419 7.47 32.68 -1.43
CA GLY A 419 8.40 33.24 -0.44
C GLY A 419 7.74 33.74 0.86
N GLN A 420 6.42 33.92 0.88
CA GLN A 420 5.67 34.34 2.07
C GLN A 420 5.34 33.16 2.99
N PHE A 421 5.47 31.92 2.51
CA PHE A 421 5.06 30.71 3.21
C PHE A 421 6.22 29.74 3.38
N LYS A 422 6.30 29.10 4.53
CA LYS A 422 7.31 28.07 4.77
C LYS A 422 6.85 26.73 4.21
N SER A 423 7.68 26.09 3.39
CA SER A 423 7.41 24.75 2.86
C SER A 423 8.54 23.79 3.26
N TYR A 424 8.17 22.59 3.71
CA TYR A 424 9.09 21.58 4.22
C TYR A 424 8.92 20.25 3.47
N LEU A 425 9.99 19.48 3.37
CA LEU A 425 10.01 18.11 2.82
C LEU A 425 9.10 17.16 3.61
N GLY A 426 8.97 17.38 4.91
CA GLY A 426 7.99 16.67 5.73
C GLY A 426 8.12 16.89 7.23
N ARG A 427 7.30 16.14 7.98
CA ARG A 427 7.28 16.10 9.46
C ARG A 427 6.86 14.72 9.99
N PRO A 428 7.38 14.27 11.16
CA PRO A 428 7.25 12.88 11.60
C PRO A 428 5.89 12.61 12.26
N TRP A 429 4.93 12.09 11.51
CA TRP A 429 3.60 11.78 12.04
C TRP A 429 3.64 10.72 13.16
N LYS A 430 4.53 9.73 13.05
CA LYS A 430 4.73 8.66 14.03
C LYS A 430 6.21 8.49 14.39
N LYS A 431 6.49 7.70 15.44
CA LYS A 431 7.78 7.73 16.17
C LYS A 431 8.99 7.37 15.31
N TYR A 432 8.82 6.50 14.33
CA TYR A 432 9.91 6.00 13.48
C TYR A 432 9.79 6.50 12.04
N SER A 433 9.14 7.65 11.83
CA SER A 433 8.87 8.22 10.52
C SER A 433 10.07 8.12 9.57
N ARG A 434 9.84 7.67 8.33
CA ARG A 434 10.89 7.39 7.36
C ARG A 434 10.56 7.92 5.97
N THR A 435 11.28 8.95 5.55
CA THR A 435 11.14 9.58 4.24
C THR A 435 12.50 9.84 3.63
N VAL A 436 12.65 9.59 2.33
CA VAL A 436 13.85 10.00 1.59
C VAL A 436 13.53 10.74 0.29
N PHE A 437 14.36 11.71 -0.05
CA PHE A 437 14.37 12.42 -1.33
C PHE A 437 15.70 12.13 -2.02
N LEU A 438 15.65 11.41 -3.14
CA LEU A 438 16.80 10.95 -3.91
C LEU A 438 16.77 11.54 -5.32
N LYS A 439 17.85 12.20 -5.74
CA LYS A 439 18.00 12.78 -7.09
C LYS A 439 16.82 13.65 -7.50
N THR A 440 16.25 14.37 -6.54
CA THR A 440 15.05 15.18 -6.73
C THR A 440 15.43 16.64 -6.89
N ASP A 441 14.82 17.31 -7.86
CA ASP A 441 14.94 18.76 -8.04
C ASP A 441 14.05 19.47 -7.02
N LEU A 442 14.66 20.28 -6.16
CA LEU A 442 14.03 21.07 -5.09
C LEU A 442 14.12 22.54 -5.48
N ASP A 443 13.12 23.04 -6.21
CA ASP A 443 13.12 24.32 -6.92
C ASP A 443 12.88 25.55 -6.01
N GLY A 444 13.74 25.71 -5.00
CA GLY A 444 13.86 26.92 -4.18
C GLY A 444 12.72 27.24 -3.21
N LEU A 445 11.66 26.42 -3.17
CA LEU A 445 10.53 26.61 -2.25
C LEU A 445 10.75 26.00 -0.86
N ILE A 446 11.71 25.09 -0.73
CA ILE A 446 11.99 24.36 0.51
C ILE A 446 12.75 25.28 1.47
N ASP A 447 12.21 25.46 2.68
CA ASP A 447 12.88 26.20 3.74
C ASP A 447 14.27 25.58 4.02
N PRO A 448 15.33 26.38 4.27
CA PRO A 448 16.67 25.83 4.48
C PRO A 448 16.77 24.76 5.58
N ARG A 449 15.89 24.78 6.59
CA ARG A 449 15.79 23.72 7.61
C ARG A 449 15.41 22.36 7.02
N GLY A 450 14.72 22.34 5.88
CA GLY A 450 14.29 21.16 5.12
C GLY A 450 13.10 20.44 5.74
N TRP A 451 13.17 20.16 7.04
CA TRP A 451 12.20 19.34 7.77
C TRP A 451 11.60 20.11 8.95
N ARG A 452 10.39 19.72 9.37
CA ARG A 452 9.68 20.37 10.49
C ARG A 452 9.31 19.36 11.57
N GLU A 453 9.43 19.79 12.82
CA GLU A 453 9.02 19.03 14.00
C GLU A 453 7.52 18.72 13.93
N TRP A 454 7.12 17.55 14.44
CA TRP A 454 5.70 17.26 14.69
C TRP A 454 5.22 17.98 15.96
N ARG A 455 5.92 17.74 17.08
CA ARG A 455 5.71 18.42 18.37
C ARG A 455 6.95 18.27 19.27
N GLY A 456 7.57 19.37 19.66
CA GLY A 456 8.75 19.35 20.53
C GLY A 456 9.87 18.47 19.96
N ASP A 457 10.42 17.59 20.79
CA ASP A 457 11.47 16.64 20.45
C ASP A 457 10.95 15.26 20.00
N PHE A 458 9.63 15.10 19.83
CA PHE A 458 9.02 13.84 19.40
C PHE A 458 9.65 13.33 18.09
N ALA A 459 10.04 12.05 18.11
CA ALA A 459 10.60 11.28 17.00
C ALA A 459 11.97 11.76 16.47
N LEU A 460 12.51 12.91 16.89
CA LEU A 460 13.69 13.52 16.25
C LEU A 460 14.94 12.62 16.29
N SER A 461 15.05 11.75 17.29
CA SER A 461 16.15 10.79 17.45
C SER A 461 15.88 9.41 16.83
N THR A 462 14.64 9.11 16.44
CA THR A 462 14.20 7.77 15.98
C THR A 462 13.69 7.75 14.55
N LEU A 463 13.33 8.91 13.99
CA LEU A 463 13.00 9.06 12.58
C LEU A 463 14.22 8.80 11.68
N TYR A 464 13.98 8.59 10.39
CA TYR A 464 15.01 8.51 9.37
C TYR A 464 14.63 9.39 8.18
N TYR A 465 15.22 10.57 8.09
CA TYR A 465 15.04 11.50 6.98
C TYR A 465 16.31 11.63 6.17
N GLY A 466 16.25 11.21 4.91
CA GLY A 466 17.40 11.11 4.02
C GLY A 466 17.30 12.04 2.82
N GLU A 467 18.39 12.70 2.48
CA GLU A 467 18.54 13.44 1.21
C GLU A 467 19.78 12.94 0.46
N PHE A 468 19.64 12.60 -0.82
CA PHE A 468 20.72 12.06 -1.65
C PHE A 468 20.75 12.73 -3.03
N MET A 469 21.85 13.40 -3.37
CA MET A 469 22.07 13.98 -4.71
C MET A 469 20.90 14.82 -5.24
N ASN A 470 20.18 15.53 -4.36
CA ASN A 470 19.14 16.47 -4.78
C ASN A 470 19.76 17.67 -5.49
N THR A 471 18.99 18.30 -6.37
CA THR A 471 19.41 19.48 -7.16
C THR A 471 18.42 20.63 -6.97
N GLY A 472 18.68 21.79 -7.56
CA GLY A 472 17.86 22.99 -7.37
C GLY A 472 18.26 23.80 -6.13
N SER A 473 17.79 25.05 -6.07
CA SER A 473 18.21 26.02 -5.04
C SER A 473 17.75 25.67 -3.62
N GLY A 474 16.75 24.80 -3.48
CA GLY A 474 16.25 24.27 -2.20
C GLY A 474 17.01 23.05 -1.69
N ALA A 475 17.94 22.48 -2.47
CA ALA A 475 18.65 21.24 -2.12
C ALA A 475 19.86 21.41 -1.19
N GLY A 476 20.27 22.66 -0.89
CA GLY A 476 21.42 22.90 -0.01
C GLY A 476 21.20 22.36 1.41
N THR A 477 22.10 21.49 1.88
CA THR A 477 21.96 20.79 3.17
C THR A 477 22.66 21.46 4.35
N SER A 478 23.48 22.50 4.12
CA SER A 478 24.32 23.14 5.17
C SER A 478 23.55 23.83 6.29
N ARG A 479 22.26 24.10 6.11
CA ARG A 479 21.36 24.72 7.10
C ARG A 479 20.18 23.82 7.51
N ARG A 480 20.26 22.53 7.16
CA ARG A 480 19.25 21.56 7.59
C ARG A 480 19.23 21.43 9.11
N VAL A 481 18.12 20.93 9.60
CA VAL A 481 17.98 20.55 11.01
C VAL A 481 19.12 19.64 11.48
N SER A 482 19.54 19.78 12.74
CA SER A 482 20.62 19.00 13.34
C SER A 482 20.11 17.77 14.12
N TRP A 483 18.98 17.21 13.71
CA TRP A 483 18.35 16.08 14.42
C TRP A 483 19.16 14.80 14.22
N PRO A 484 19.27 13.91 15.23
CA PRO A 484 19.98 12.64 15.07
C PRO A 484 19.42 11.75 13.96
N GLY A 485 18.11 11.82 13.69
CA GLY A 485 17.46 11.08 12.61
C GLY A 485 17.55 11.70 11.22
N PHE A 486 18.18 12.88 11.06
CA PHE A 486 18.43 13.48 9.75
C PHE A 486 19.77 13.02 9.17
N HIS A 487 19.78 12.66 7.89
CA HIS A 487 20.93 12.09 7.20
C HIS A 487 21.10 12.71 5.82
N VAL A 488 22.28 13.28 5.55
CA VAL A 488 22.76 13.48 4.18
C VAL A 488 23.39 12.17 3.74
N LEU A 489 22.85 11.55 2.69
CA LEU A 489 23.36 10.30 2.18
C LEU A 489 24.52 10.59 1.20
N HIS A 490 25.61 9.85 1.31
CA HIS A 490 26.86 10.14 0.58
C HIS A 490 27.16 9.14 -0.54
N GLY A 491 26.54 7.96 -0.54
CA GLY A 491 26.86 6.91 -1.49
C GLY A 491 25.66 6.07 -1.92
N ALA A 492 25.85 5.31 -3.01
CA ALA A 492 24.84 4.41 -3.53
C ALA A 492 24.43 3.34 -2.50
N ASP A 493 25.35 2.88 -1.64
CA ASP A 493 25.04 1.87 -0.62
C ASP A 493 24.03 2.36 0.41
N GLU A 494 24.09 3.64 0.81
CA GLU A 494 23.17 4.27 1.75
C GLU A 494 21.81 4.57 1.11
N ALA A 495 21.79 4.93 -0.18
CA ALA A 495 20.56 5.24 -0.90
C ALA A 495 19.86 3.99 -1.45
N SER A 496 20.61 2.92 -1.76
CA SER A 496 20.08 1.68 -2.36
C SER A 496 18.93 1.03 -1.60
N PRO A 497 18.86 1.01 -0.26
CA PRO A 497 17.76 0.38 0.47
C PRO A 497 16.40 1.02 0.17
N PHE A 498 16.40 2.26 -0.33
CA PHE A 498 15.20 3.03 -0.65
C PHE A 498 14.81 2.99 -2.12
N THR A 499 15.53 2.23 -2.95
CA THR A 499 15.27 2.09 -4.40
C THR A 499 14.11 1.15 -4.69
N VAL A 500 13.57 1.21 -5.92
CA VAL A 500 12.46 0.34 -6.36
C VAL A 500 12.76 -1.15 -6.12
N SER A 501 13.97 -1.60 -6.44
CA SER A 501 14.39 -3.00 -6.29
C SER A 501 14.43 -3.45 -4.82
N ARG A 502 15.02 -2.65 -3.94
CA ARG A 502 15.25 -3.06 -2.54
C ARG A 502 14.09 -2.73 -1.62
N PHE A 503 13.46 -1.58 -1.82
CA PHE A 503 12.44 -1.04 -0.91
C PHE A 503 11.08 -1.70 -1.10
N ILE A 504 10.67 -1.91 -2.35
CA ILE A 504 9.34 -2.47 -2.70
C ILE A 504 9.43 -3.74 -3.54
N GLN A 505 10.63 -4.32 -3.69
CA GLN A 505 10.86 -5.56 -4.46
C GLN A 505 10.32 -5.46 -5.90
N GLY A 506 10.43 -4.27 -6.50
CA GLY A 506 9.73 -3.88 -7.73
C GLY A 506 10.02 -4.76 -8.94
N ASP A 507 11.23 -5.34 -9.04
CA ASP A 507 11.61 -6.25 -10.14
C ASP A 507 10.68 -7.47 -10.24
N SER A 508 10.05 -7.86 -9.13
CA SER A 508 9.20 -9.04 -9.08
C SER A 508 7.76 -8.80 -9.53
N TRP A 509 7.30 -7.55 -9.66
CA TRP A 509 5.88 -7.25 -9.89
C TRP A 509 5.58 -6.03 -10.77
N ILE A 510 6.52 -5.09 -10.94
CA ILE A 510 6.32 -3.94 -11.85
C ILE A 510 6.45 -4.33 -13.33
N PRO A 511 7.38 -5.20 -13.78
CA PRO A 511 7.57 -5.49 -15.21
C PRO A 511 6.31 -5.95 -15.95
N ILE A 512 5.42 -6.70 -15.29
CA ILE A 512 4.16 -7.19 -15.89
C ILE A 512 3.17 -6.06 -16.22
N THR A 513 3.36 -4.87 -15.63
CA THR A 513 2.55 -3.68 -15.92
C THR A 513 3.00 -2.99 -17.21
N GLY A 514 4.24 -3.23 -17.65
CA GLY A 514 4.90 -2.45 -18.71
C GLY A 514 5.37 -1.06 -18.30
N VAL A 515 5.07 -0.61 -17.08
CA VAL A 515 5.49 0.71 -16.59
C VAL A 515 7.01 0.76 -16.48
N PRO A 516 7.67 1.77 -17.09
CA PRO A 516 9.10 1.91 -16.96
C PRO A 516 9.47 2.28 -15.52
N PHE A 517 10.55 1.70 -15.02
CA PHE A 517 11.10 2.06 -13.72
C PHE A 517 12.62 1.93 -13.72
N SER A 518 13.29 2.81 -12.98
CA SER A 518 14.68 2.62 -12.59
C SER A 518 14.72 1.78 -11.31
N ALA A 519 15.39 0.62 -11.37
CA ALA A 519 15.44 -0.32 -10.25
C ALA A 519 16.29 0.18 -9.08
N GLY A 520 17.35 0.94 -9.36
CA GLY A 520 18.33 1.45 -8.41
C GLY A 520 18.48 2.98 -8.44
N VAL A 521 19.43 3.50 -7.64
CA VAL A 521 19.82 4.92 -7.64
C VAL A 521 20.73 5.23 -8.80
#